data_AF-A0A946BUU8-F1
#
_entry.id   AF-A0A946BUU8-F1
#
_cell.length_a   1.000
_cell.length_b   1.000
_cell.length_c   1.000
_cell.angle_alpha   90.00
_cell.angle_beta   90.00
_cell.angle_gamma   90.00
#
_symmetry.space_group_name_H-M   'P 1'
#
loop_
_entity.id
_entity.type
_entity.pdbx_description
1 polymer ?
#
loop_
_entity_poly.entity_id
_entity_poly.type
_entity_poly.pdbx_seq_one_letter_code
_entity_poly.pdbx_strand_id
1 'polypeptide(L)'
;MNPNQGYLKLNYVCALSLLVIAAFIFSPAKVFAEPFVKGAKLCEECHEAEFKIWEKTKHFQSFRKVHREPKDATKPSPKKILAAVGGQKRMKRNETCYLCHYTLEQKAEGAKLSVKSGTSCESCHGASSDWLAAHDNYGGKDVKREQETASHKEKRISDSKAAGLIWPVMKYEIAENCMTCHGLANPKL
;
A
#
# COMPACT_ATOMS: atom_id res chain seq x y z
N MET A 1 -9.04 9.66 -64.65
CA MET A 1 -8.99 9.24 -63.24
C MET A 1 -10.24 8.41 -62.95
N ASN A 2 -10.10 7.17 -62.46
CA ASN A 2 -11.22 6.24 -62.31
C ASN A 2 -11.93 6.47 -60.96
N PRO A 3 -13.20 6.91 -60.92
CA PRO A 3 -13.90 7.27 -59.68
C PRO A 3 -13.98 6.10 -58.68
N ASN A 4 -13.89 4.85 -59.15
CA ASN A 4 -13.92 3.66 -58.31
C ASN A 4 -12.68 3.47 -57.42
N GLN A 5 -11.54 4.11 -57.69
CA GLN A 5 -10.34 4.02 -56.84
C GLN A 5 -10.46 4.78 -55.52
N GLY A 6 -11.28 5.84 -55.47
CA GLY A 6 -11.50 6.64 -54.25
C GLY A 6 -12.38 5.90 -53.23
N TYR A 7 -13.46 5.28 -53.71
CA TYR A 7 -14.39 4.51 -52.86
C TYR A 7 -13.72 3.26 -52.26
N LEU A 8 -12.85 2.58 -53.02
CA LEU A 8 -12.13 1.42 -52.51
C LEU A 8 -11.18 1.81 -51.35
N LYS A 9 -10.42 2.92 -51.50
CA LYS A 9 -9.50 3.40 -50.46
C LYS A 9 -10.24 3.85 -49.19
N LEU A 10 -11.39 4.51 -49.32
CA LEU A 10 -12.18 4.96 -48.17
C LEU A 10 -12.78 3.78 -47.39
N ASN A 11 -13.27 2.75 -48.10
CA ASN A 11 -13.80 1.54 -47.47
C ASN A 11 -12.71 0.73 -46.75
N TYR A 12 -11.50 0.66 -47.29
CA TYR A 12 -10.36 0.01 -46.63
C TYR A 12 -9.92 0.77 -45.36
N VAL A 13 -9.90 2.11 -45.39
CA VAL A 13 -9.57 2.93 -44.20
C VAL A 13 -10.63 2.77 -43.11
N CYS A 14 -11.92 2.79 -43.46
CA CYS A 14 -13.00 2.55 -42.51
C CYS A 14 -12.97 1.12 -41.93
N ALA A 15 -12.71 0.10 -42.76
CA ALA A 15 -12.59 -1.28 -42.31
C ALA A 15 -11.39 -1.51 -41.38
N LEU A 16 -10.23 -0.91 -41.68
CA LEU A 16 -9.06 -0.95 -40.79
C LEU A 16 -9.31 -0.22 -39.47
N SER A 17 -10.00 0.92 -39.52
CA SER A 17 -10.34 1.71 -38.33
C SER A 17 -11.29 0.94 -37.41
N LEU A 18 -12.29 0.26 -37.98
CA LEU A 18 -13.21 -0.62 -37.25
C LEU A 18 -12.49 -1.84 -36.63
N LEU A 19 -11.51 -2.43 -37.34
CA LEU A 19 -10.70 -3.54 -36.80
C LEU A 19 -9.81 -3.12 -35.63
N VAL A 20 -9.21 -1.93 -35.68
CA VAL A 20 -8.38 -1.40 -34.57
C VAL A 20 -9.24 -1.05 -33.35
N ILE A 21 -10.42 -0.45 -33.56
CA ILE A 21 -11.36 -0.15 -32.48
C ILE A 21 -11.88 -1.45 -31.85
N ALA A 22 -12.22 -2.46 -32.65
CA ALA A 22 -12.61 -3.77 -32.14
C ALA A 22 -11.47 -4.41 -31.32
N ALA A 23 -10.21 -4.35 -31.77
CA ALA A 23 -9.07 -4.89 -31.02
C ALA A 23 -8.85 -4.19 -29.66
N PHE A 24 -9.15 -2.90 -29.55
CA PHE A 24 -9.13 -2.16 -28.27
C PHE A 24 -10.31 -2.53 -27.34
N ILE A 25 -11.51 -2.78 -27.88
CA ILE A 25 -12.69 -3.17 -27.08
C ILE A 25 -12.58 -4.61 -26.57
N PHE A 26 -11.94 -5.50 -27.33
CA PHE A 26 -11.80 -6.92 -26.98
C PHE A 26 -10.50 -7.26 -26.25
N SER A 27 -9.65 -6.27 -25.93
CA SER A 27 -8.48 -6.53 -25.09
C SER A 27 -8.91 -6.73 -23.63
N PRO A 28 -8.71 -7.92 -23.04
CA PRO A 28 -9.05 -8.15 -21.65
C PRO A 28 -8.20 -7.22 -20.77
N ALA A 29 -8.86 -6.39 -19.97
CA ALA A 29 -8.19 -5.63 -18.94
C ALA A 29 -7.53 -6.61 -17.96
N LYS A 30 -6.20 -6.63 -17.92
CA LYS A 30 -5.48 -7.32 -16.85
C LYS A 30 -5.64 -6.48 -15.59
N VAL A 31 -6.58 -6.88 -14.74
CA VAL A 31 -6.72 -6.33 -13.39
C VAL A 31 -5.70 -7.05 -12.52
N PHE A 32 -4.59 -6.39 -12.19
CA PHE A 32 -3.72 -6.85 -11.12
C PHE A 32 -4.38 -6.51 -9.79
N ALA A 33 -4.28 -7.41 -8.82
CA ALA A 33 -4.74 -7.09 -7.48
C ALA A 33 -3.85 -6.00 -6.87
N GLU A 34 -4.49 -5.12 -6.10
CA GLU A 34 -3.79 -4.07 -5.38
C GLU A 34 -2.85 -4.67 -4.32
N PRO A 35 -1.64 -4.12 -4.15
CA PRO A 35 -0.73 -4.54 -3.10
C PRO A 35 -1.37 -4.49 -1.71
N PHE A 36 -1.04 -5.45 -0.86
CA PHE A 36 -1.55 -5.54 0.50
C PHE A 36 -0.43 -5.63 1.54
N VAL A 37 -0.77 -5.22 2.76
CA VAL A 37 0.13 -5.24 3.92
C VAL A 37 0.21 -6.67 4.46
N LYS A 38 1.42 -7.21 4.66
CA LYS A 38 1.64 -8.55 5.26
C LYS A 38 1.83 -8.51 6.78
N GLY A 39 2.23 -7.37 7.34
CA GLY A 39 2.24 -7.11 8.78
C GLY A 39 3.64 -6.92 9.36
N ALA A 40 3.70 -6.08 10.40
CA ALA A 40 4.94 -5.60 11.02
C ALA A 40 5.85 -6.72 11.59
N LYS A 41 5.27 -7.87 11.97
CA LYS A 41 6.04 -8.99 12.51
C LYS A 41 7.02 -9.57 11.49
N LEU A 42 6.67 -9.60 10.20
CA LEU A 42 7.62 -10.04 9.17
C LEU A 42 8.79 -9.06 9.03
N CYS A 43 8.55 -7.77 9.29
CA CYS A 43 9.62 -6.78 9.30
C CYS A 43 10.57 -7.00 10.48
N GLU A 44 10.04 -7.35 11.66
CA GLU A 44 10.81 -7.63 12.89
C GLU A 44 11.85 -8.74 12.70
N GLU A 45 11.54 -9.76 11.90
CA GLU A 45 12.42 -10.91 11.65
C GLU A 45 13.81 -10.51 11.12
N CYS A 46 13.91 -9.34 10.45
CA CYS A 46 15.18 -8.80 9.95
C CYS A 46 15.54 -7.40 10.48
N HIS A 47 14.56 -6.63 10.99
CA HIS A 47 14.72 -5.22 11.43
C HIS A 47 14.36 -5.07 12.91
N GLU A 48 14.95 -5.90 13.77
CA GLU A 48 14.67 -5.95 15.21
C GLU A 48 14.96 -4.62 15.92
N ALA A 49 16.04 -3.94 15.53
CA ALA A 49 16.44 -2.67 16.14
C ALA A 49 15.41 -1.56 15.85
N GLU A 50 15.00 -1.45 14.60
CA GLU A 50 13.96 -0.52 14.15
C GLU A 50 12.61 -0.86 14.80
N PHE A 51 12.27 -2.15 14.92
CA PHE A 51 11.05 -2.59 15.57
C PHE A 51 11.02 -2.16 17.04
N LYS A 52 12.10 -2.38 17.80
CA LYS A 52 12.22 -1.94 19.20
C LYS A 52 12.11 -0.42 19.36
N ILE A 53 12.53 0.36 18.36
CA ILE A 53 12.32 1.81 18.36
C ILE A 53 10.85 2.13 18.08
N TRP A 54 10.24 1.48 17.08
CA TRP A 54 8.83 1.65 16.73
C TRP A 54 7.91 1.35 17.93
N GLU A 55 8.18 0.32 18.72
CA GLU A 55 7.39 -0.04 19.91
C GLU A 55 7.29 1.11 20.94
N LYS A 56 8.28 2.00 20.97
CA LYS A 56 8.32 3.16 21.88
C LYS A 56 7.51 4.34 21.36
N THR A 57 7.10 4.32 20.09
CA THR A 57 6.39 5.43 19.43
C THR A 57 4.91 5.52 19.80
N LYS A 58 4.30 6.68 19.52
CA LYS A 58 2.85 6.85 19.66
C LYS A 58 2.08 5.97 18.67
N HIS A 59 2.61 5.76 17.47
CA HIS A 59 2.00 4.88 16.46
C HIS A 59 1.77 3.48 17.00
N PHE A 60 2.79 2.85 17.60
CA PHE A 60 2.63 1.56 18.26
C PHE A 60 1.71 1.61 19.48
N GLN A 61 2.00 2.52 20.42
CA GLN A 61 1.29 2.56 21.71
C GLN A 61 -0.20 2.88 21.58
N SER A 62 -0.57 3.63 20.54
CA SER A 62 -1.97 4.03 20.28
C SER A 62 -2.88 2.81 20.13
N PHE A 63 -2.37 1.70 19.59
CA PHE A 63 -3.13 0.46 19.37
C PHE A 63 -3.92 0.02 20.61
N ARG A 64 -3.29 0.13 21.79
CA ARG A 64 -3.86 -0.28 23.07
C ARG A 64 -4.64 0.83 23.78
N LYS A 65 -4.39 2.09 23.44
CA LYS A 65 -4.84 3.26 24.24
C LYS A 65 -5.97 4.03 23.58
N VAL A 66 -5.93 4.27 22.27
CA VAL A 66 -6.79 5.25 21.58
C VAL A 66 -8.29 4.92 21.64
N HIS A 67 -8.62 3.64 21.76
CA HIS A 67 -10.01 3.14 21.82
C HIS A 67 -10.57 3.01 23.23
N ARG A 68 -9.79 3.38 24.27
CA ARG A 68 -10.19 3.26 25.68
C ARG A 68 -10.66 4.60 26.19
N GLU A 69 -11.69 4.57 27.05
CA GLU A 69 -12.12 5.78 27.73
C GLU A 69 -10.97 6.35 28.59
N PRO A 70 -10.72 7.66 28.51
CA PRO A 70 -9.71 8.29 29.33
C PRO A 70 -10.13 8.30 30.80
N LYS A 71 -9.16 8.18 31.71
CA LYS A 71 -9.40 8.39 33.16
C LYS A 71 -9.69 9.86 33.47
N ASP A 72 -9.09 10.74 32.67
CA ASP A 72 -9.28 12.19 32.74
C ASP A 72 -10.56 12.55 31.99
N ALA A 73 -11.57 13.00 32.73
CA ALA A 73 -12.89 13.34 32.20
C ALA A 73 -12.89 14.58 31.29
N THR A 74 -11.81 15.37 31.26
CA THR A 74 -11.67 16.50 30.34
C THR A 74 -11.34 16.06 28.91
N LYS A 75 -10.85 14.83 28.73
CA LYS A 75 -10.50 14.29 27.42
C LYS A 75 -11.74 13.74 26.71
N PRO A 76 -11.81 13.88 25.37
CA PRO A 76 -12.96 13.40 24.63
C PRO A 76 -13.07 11.87 24.71
N SER A 77 -14.31 11.39 24.86
CA SER A 77 -14.62 9.96 24.87
C SER A 77 -14.50 9.38 23.46
N PRO A 78 -13.64 8.37 23.22
CA PRO A 78 -13.58 7.69 21.93
C PRO A 78 -14.91 7.08 21.52
N LYS A 79 -15.73 6.59 22.48
CA LYS A 79 -17.06 6.07 22.20
C LYS A 79 -18.01 7.16 21.69
N LYS A 80 -17.98 8.36 22.29
CA LYS A 80 -18.79 9.50 21.82
C LYS A 80 -18.34 9.97 20.44
N ILE A 81 -17.03 10.07 20.20
CA ILE A 81 -16.48 10.42 18.87
C ILE A 81 -16.95 9.39 17.84
N LEU A 82 -16.80 8.09 18.12
CA LEU A 82 -17.19 7.03 17.20
C LEU A 82 -18.69 7.03 16.89
N ALA A 83 -19.52 7.38 17.86
CA ALA A 83 -20.96 7.56 17.65
C ALA A 83 -21.28 8.77 16.76
N ALA A 84 -20.55 9.89 16.93
CA ALA A 84 -20.72 11.10 16.13
C ALA A 84 -20.23 10.93 14.69
N VAL A 85 -19.10 10.25 14.49
CA VAL A 85 -18.56 9.90 13.15
C VAL A 85 -19.48 8.93 12.41
N GLY A 86 -20.18 8.04 13.12
CA GLY A 86 -21.05 7.04 12.53
C GLY A 86 -20.30 5.83 11.97
N GLY A 87 -21.02 4.96 11.25
CA GLY A 87 -20.48 3.71 10.72
C GLY A 87 -20.30 2.62 11.78
N GLN A 88 -19.17 1.91 11.73
CA GLN A 88 -18.93 0.74 12.57
C GLN A 88 -18.62 1.12 14.03
N LYS A 89 -19.25 0.42 14.98
CA LYS A 89 -19.16 0.67 16.44
C LYS A 89 -17.81 0.30 17.09
N ARG A 90 -16.81 -0.11 16.30
CA ARG A 90 -15.46 -0.40 16.80
C ARG A 90 -14.46 0.28 15.87
N MET A 91 -13.54 1.08 16.41
CA MET A 91 -12.50 1.76 15.63
C MET A 91 -11.76 0.80 14.68
N LYS A 92 -11.42 -0.40 15.16
CA LYS A 92 -10.73 -1.44 14.37
C LYS A 92 -11.52 -1.98 13.16
N ARG A 93 -12.79 -1.61 13.01
CA ARG A 93 -13.66 -2.01 11.90
C ARG A 93 -14.27 -0.82 11.19
N ASN A 94 -13.96 0.40 11.62
CA ASN A 94 -14.51 1.63 11.09
C ASN A 94 -13.48 2.25 10.14
N GLU A 95 -13.85 2.43 8.87
CA GLU A 95 -12.94 2.91 7.82
C GLU A 95 -12.31 4.26 8.16
N THR A 96 -13.14 5.20 8.61
CA THR A 96 -12.70 6.52 9.06
C THR A 96 -11.66 6.42 10.18
N CYS A 97 -11.81 5.46 11.09
CA CYS A 97 -10.90 5.31 12.23
C CYS A 97 -9.62 4.56 11.87
N TYR A 98 -9.74 3.45 11.14
CA TYR A 98 -8.58 2.62 10.85
C TYR A 98 -7.64 3.24 9.83
N LEU A 99 -8.12 4.18 9.00
CA LEU A 99 -7.33 4.88 8.00
C LEU A 99 -6.02 5.42 8.60
N CYS A 100 -6.08 5.98 9.81
CA CYS A 100 -4.93 6.60 10.46
C CYS A 100 -4.38 5.81 11.65
N HIS A 101 -5.21 5.02 12.34
CA HIS A 101 -4.84 4.44 13.63
C HIS A 101 -4.34 3.00 13.56
N TYR A 102 -4.56 2.29 12.46
CA TYR A 102 -4.22 0.88 12.33
C TYR A 102 -3.68 0.58 10.94
N THR A 103 -2.69 -0.30 10.87
CA THR A 103 -2.31 -0.90 9.59
C THR A 103 -3.08 -2.19 9.40
N LEU A 104 -3.88 -2.26 8.35
CA LEU A 104 -4.70 -3.43 8.04
C LEU A 104 -3.86 -4.46 7.28
N GLU A 105 -3.58 -5.60 7.90
CA GLU A 105 -2.80 -6.67 7.25
C GLU A 105 -3.70 -7.80 6.71
N GLN A 106 -3.23 -8.45 5.65
CA GLN A 106 -3.83 -9.65 5.04
C GLN A 106 -2.77 -10.76 4.96
N LYS A 107 -3.21 -12.01 5.13
CA LYS A 107 -2.31 -13.17 5.01
C LYS A 107 -1.98 -13.53 3.56
N ALA A 108 -2.91 -13.25 2.65
CA ALA A 108 -2.82 -13.52 1.23
C ALA A 108 -3.78 -12.58 0.52
N GLU A 109 -3.65 -12.50 -0.80
CA GLU A 109 -4.54 -11.72 -1.66
C GLU A 109 -6.01 -12.11 -1.44
N GLY A 110 -6.88 -11.11 -1.30
CA GLY A 110 -8.31 -11.31 -1.05
C GLY A 110 -8.66 -11.87 0.33
N ALA A 111 -7.67 -12.11 1.20
CA ALA A 111 -7.94 -12.59 2.55
C ALA A 111 -8.56 -11.50 3.42
N LYS A 112 -9.27 -11.94 4.47
CA LYS A 112 -9.89 -11.02 5.43
C LYS A 112 -8.85 -10.09 6.07
N LEU A 113 -9.11 -8.79 6.01
CA LEU A 113 -8.34 -7.76 6.71
C LEU A 113 -8.31 -8.01 8.21
N SER A 114 -7.14 -7.81 8.81
CA SER A 114 -6.94 -7.95 10.24
C SER A 114 -6.16 -6.77 10.83
N VAL A 115 -6.49 -6.44 12.08
CA VAL A 115 -5.89 -5.33 12.82
C VAL A 115 -5.06 -5.88 13.97
N LYS A 116 -3.77 -6.10 13.72
CA LYS A 116 -2.83 -6.67 14.71
C LYS A 116 -1.89 -5.65 15.34
N SER A 117 -1.75 -4.47 14.74
CA SER A 117 -0.91 -3.37 15.21
C SER A 117 -1.63 -2.03 15.06
N GLY A 118 -1.04 -0.99 15.66
CA GLY A 118 -1.36 0.40 15.29
C GLY A 118 -0.77 0.72 13.92
N THR A 119 -0.58 2.00 13.61
CA THR A 119 0.21 2.43 12.45
C THR A 119 1.61 1.79 12.52
N SER A 120 1.98 1.03 11.50
CA SER A 120 3.16 0.17 11.47
C SER A 120 4.10 0.51 10.31
N CYS A 121 5.16 -0.30 10.13
CA CYS A 121 6.19 -0.16 9.12
C CYS A 121 5.62 0.19 7.73
N GLU A 122 4.65 -0.59 7.28
CA GLU A 122 4.08 -0.52 5.94
C GLU A 122 3.17 0.70 5.73
N SER A 123 2.79 1.42 6.80
CA SER A 123 2.12 2.72 6.66
C SER A 123 3.06 3.83 6.18
N CYS A 124 4.38 3.65 6.36
CA CYS A 124 5.39 4.56 5.81
C CYS A 124 6.14 3.94 4.64
N HIS A 125 6.42 2.64 4.69
CA HIS A 125 7.26 1.92 3.74
C HIS A 125 6.50 1.28 2.57
N GLY A 126 5.17 1.42 2.53
CA GLY A 126 4.32 0.83 1.49
C GLY A 126 3.87 -0.60 1.82
N ALA A 127 2.85 -1.07 1.11
CA ALA A 127 2.28 -2.41 1.27
C ALA A 127 3.24 -3.50 0.76
N SER A 128 3.59 -4.46 1.62
CA SER A 128 4.74 -5.35 1.38
C SER A 128 4.47 -6.59 0.53
N SER A 129 3.24 -6.83 0.09
CA SER A 129 2.92 -8.05 -0.69
C SER A 129 3.84 -8.26 -1.87
N ASP A 130 4.16 -7.17 -2.58
CA ASP A 130 4.77 -7.19 -3.91
C ASP A 130 6.28 -6.97 -3.86
N TRP A 131 6.80 -6.23 -2.85
CA TRP A 131 8.23 -5.93 -2.75
C TRP A 131 8.98 -6.76 -1.71
N LEU A 132 8.31 -7.42 -0.75
CA LEU A 132 9.01 -8.10 0.36
C LEU A 132 9.98 -9.18 -0.13
N ALA A 133 9.56 -9.98 -1.13
CA ALA A 133 10.37 -11.06 -1.69
C ALA A 133 11.56 -10.56 -2.55
N ALA A 134 11.49 -9.32 -3.04
CA ALA A 134 12.65 -8.68 -3.66
C ALA A 134 13.58 -8.14 -2.58
N HIS A 135 13.01 -7.51 -1.55
CA HIS A 135 13.75 -6.86 -0.46
C HIS A 135 14.62 -7.83 0.34
N ASP A 136 14.13 -9.04 0.61
CA ASP A 136 14.81 -10.08 1.40
C ASP A 136 15.79 -10.95 0.62
N ASN A 137 15.82 -10.86 -0.71
CA ASN A 137 16.68 -11.67 -1.56
C ASN A 137 18.03 -11.00 -1.79
N TYR A 138 19.15 -11.54 -1.30
CA TYR A 138 20.49 -10.96 -1.50
C TYR A 138 21.29 -11.56 -2.68
N GLY A 139 20.62 -12.28 -3.58
CA GLY A 139 21.24 -12.96 -4.72
C GLY A 139 21.19 -14.49 -4.64
N GLY A 140 20.39 -15.03 -3.72
CA GLY A 140 20.20 -16.47 -3.53
C GLY A 140 19.85 -16.83 -2.09
N LYS A 141 19.32 -18.05 -1.90
CA LYS A 141 18.83 -18.54 -0.59
C LYS A 141 19.88 -18.57 0.53
N ASP A 142 21.15 -18.75 0.18
CA ASP A 142 22.26 -18.88 1.14
C ASP A 142 23.17 -17.65 1.14
N VAL A 143 22.82 -16.59 0.39
CA VAL A 143 23.62 -15.37 0.27
C VAL A 143 23.21 -14.41 1.38
N LYS A 144 24.16 -14.05 2.24
CA LYS A 144 23.95 -13.04 3.29
C LYS A 144 24.05 -11.64 2.72
N ARG A 145 23.49 -10.66 3.43
CA ARG A 145 23.53 -9.24 3.05
C ARG A 145 24.94 -8.72 2.79
N GLU A 146 25.92 -9.16 3.57
CA GLU A 146 27.33 -8.75 3.45
C GLU A 146 28.01 -9.36 2.21
N GLN A 147 27.42 -10.41 1.64
CA GLN A 147 27.92 -11.14 0.47
C GLN A 147 27.21 -10.72 -0.82
N GLU A 148 26.23 -9.81 -0.72
CA GLU A 148 25.50 -9.30 -1.87
C GLU A 148 26.43 -8.57 -2.83
N THR A 149 26.38 -8.91 -4.13
CA THR A 149 27.14 -8.20 -5.15
C THR A 149 26.57 -6.79 -5.39
N ALA A 150 27.42 -5.85 -5.78
CA ALA A 150 26.98 -4.48 -6.08
C ALA A 150 25.87 -4.43 -7.15
N SER A 151 26.00 -5.23 -8.21
CA SER A 151 25.01 -5.31 -9.30
C SER A 151 23.67 -5.87 -8.81
N HIS A 152 23.69 -6.91 -7.98
CA HIS A 152 22.46 -7.46 -7.40
C HIS A 152 21.78 -6.43 -6.49
N LYS A 153 22.54 -5.74 -5.64
CA LYS A 153 22.03 -4.70 -4.74
C LYS A 153 21.33 -3.58 -5.49
N GLU A 154 21.94 -3.07 -6.56
CA GLU A 154 21.36 -2.04 -7.41
C GLU A 154 20.03 -2.50 -8.01
N LYS A 155 20.01 -3.72 -8.57
CA LYS A 155 18.80 -4.31 -9.14
C LYS A 155 17.71 -4.47 -8.10
N ARG A 156 18.03 -5.05 -6.94
CA ARG A 156 17.08 -5.26 -5.83
C ARG A 156 16.45 -3.98 -5.33
N ILE A 157 17.26 -2.93 -5.12
CA ILE A 157 16.76 -1.63 -4.68
C ILE A 157 15.82 -1.05 -5.75
N SER A 158 16.21 -1.12 -7.02
CA SER A 158 15.38 -0.65 -8.14
C SER A 158 14.06 -1.42 -8.24
N ASP A 159 14.10 -2.76 -8.25
CA ASP A 159 12.94 -3.63 -8.37
C ASP A 159 11.97 -3.46 -7.19
N SER A 160 12.49 -3.46 -5.95
CA SER A 160 11.66 -3.28 -4.76
C SER A 160 11.01 -1.90 -4.72
N LYS A 161 11.74 -0.85 -5.11
CA LYS A 161 11.18 0.50 -5.26
C LYS A 161 10.07 0.53 -6.32
N ALA A 162 10.29 -0.10 -7.48
CA ALA A 162 9.30 -0.17 -8.54
C ALA A 162 8.04 -0.95 -8.11
N ALA A 163 8.19 -1.94 -7.22
CA ALA A 163 7.10 -2.68 -6.60
C ALA A 163 6.46 -1.96 -5.38
N GLY A 164 6.86 -0.72 -5.09
CA GLY A 164 6.21 0.14 -4.09
C GLY A 164 6.91 0.24 -2.73
N LEU A 165 8.11 -0.33 -2.56
CA LEU A 165 8.90 -0.11 -1.35
C LEU A 165 9.41 1.33 -1.29
N ILE A 166 9.08 2.01 -0.20
CA ILE A 166 9.64 3.32 0.11
C ILE A 166 10.83 3.14 1.04
N TRP A 167 12.04 3.33 0.50
CA TRP A 167 13.28 3.22 1.27
C TRP A 167 13.46 4.40 2.22
N PRO A 168 14.15 4.25 3.37
CA PRO A 168 14.43 5.35 4.31
C PRO A 168 15.09 6.60 3.68
N VAL A 169 15.79 6.43 2.56
CA VAL A 169 16.43 7.53 1.81
C VAL A 169 15.44 8.35 0.96
N MET A 170 14.26 7.81 0.67
CA MET A 170 13.17 8.41 -0.11
C MET A 170 12.34 9.35 0.78
N LYS A 171 12.97 10.43 1.26
CA LYS A 171 12.40 11.32 2.28
C LYS A 171 11.08 11.96 1.86
N TYR A 172 10.93 12.29 0.58
CA TYR A 172 9.72 12.92 0.06
C TYR A 172 8.54 11.94 0.10
N GLU A 173 8.74 10.72 -0.39
CA GLU A 173 7.73 9.66 -0.43
C GLU A 173 7.32 9.22 0.99
N ILE A 174 8.27 9.20 1.94
CA ILE A 174 7.95 8.99 3.36
C ILE A 174 7.07 10.14 3.89
N ALA A 175 7.42 11.39 3.58
CA ALA A 175 6.64 12.54 4.03
C ALA A 175 5.23 12.55 3.42
N GLU A 176 5.10 12.20 2.14
CA GLU A 176 3.82 12.05 1.45
C GLU A 176 2.94 11.02 2.15
N ASN A 177 3.49 9.84 2.49
CA ASN A 177 2.77 8.83 3.25
C ASN A 177 2.32 9.30 4.65
N CYS A 178 3.14 10.11 5.33
CA CYS A 178 2.73 10.72 6.60
C CYS A 178 1.49 11.63 6.41
N MET A 179 1.42 12.35 5.29
CA MET A 179 0.33 13.31 5.02
C MET A 179 -0.99 12.65 4.68
N THR A 180 -1.01 11.38 4.27
CA THR A 180 -2.24 10.58 4.14
C THR A 180 -3.09 10.60 5.42
N CYS A 181 -2.44 10.70 6.58
CA CYS A 181 -3.10 10.75 7.89
C CYS A 181 -3.00 12.14 8.56
N HIS A 182 -1.86 12.82 8.40
CA HIS A 182 -1.58 14.08 9.11
C HIS A 182 -1.94 15.34 8.32
N GLY A 183 -2.24 15.22 7.02
CA GLY A 183 -2.75 16.32 6.20
C GLY A 183 -4.26 16.51 6.30
N LEU A 184 -5.01 15.48 6.73
CA LEU A 184 -6.48 15.45 6.82
C LEU A 184 -7.22 15.94 5.56
N ALA A 185 -6.58 15.93 4.40
CA ALA A 185 -7.19 16.31 3.12
C ALA A 185 -7.87 15.14 2.40
N ASN A 186 -8.13 14.03 3.11
CA ASN A 186 -8.78 12.87 2.50
C ASN A 186 -10.25 13.22 2.23
N PRO A 187 -10.75 13.14 0.99
CA PRO A 187 -12.12 13.52 0.66
C PRO A 187 -13.20 12.64 1.32
N LYS A 188 -12.79 11.51 1.92
CA LYS A 188 -13.65 10.62 2.71
C LYS A 188 -13.68 10.95 4.21
N LEU A 189 -12.87 11.90 4.68
CA LEU A 189 -12.84 12.42 6.04
C LEU A 189 -13.49 13.81 6.10
#